data_AF-A0A645G6P1-F1
#
_entry.id   AF-A0A645G6P1-F1
#
_cell.length_a   1.000
_cell.length_b   1.000
_cell.length_c   1.000
_cell.angle_alpha   90.00
_cell.angle_beta   90.00
_cell.angle_gamma   90.00
#
_symmetry.space_group_name_H-M   'P 1'
#
loop_
_entity.id
_entity.type
_entity.pdbx_description
1 polymer ?
#
loop_
_entity_poly.entity_id
_entity_poly.type
_entity_poly.pdbx_seq_one_letter_code
_entity_poly.pdbx_strand_id
1 'polypeptide(L)'
;MSKNTLQLFSPLKTKLPKWFAEYEWKLDIEHHLTSYLPSESGIMEFETDQFKINVSTPERAILECLLLAPQKMDLVECYHILEGLVNLKPKLLNELLVICGSVKVRRLFLYLAHKTNHQWVHFLEPEKIDLGKGNRMLEERGVYIPKYLLSVPKELADL
;
A
#
# COMPACT_ATOMS: atom_id res chain seq x y z
N MET A 1 10.06 22.43 -5.72
CA MET A 1 8.59 22.24 -5.75
C MET A 1 8.36 20.81 -6.20
N SER A 2 7.88 19.93 -5.32
CA SER A 2 7.54 18.57 -5.74
C SER A 2 6.43 18.67 -6.77
N LYS A 3 6.62 18.12 -7.97
CA LYS A 3 5.52 17.93 -8.89
C LYS A 3 4.57 16.92 -8.24
N ASN A 4 3.27 17.23 -8.19
CA ASN A 4 2.28 16.28 -7.72
C ASN A 4 2.28 15.10 -8.71
N THR A 5 2.56 13.89 -8.21
CA THR A 5 2.55 12.67 -9.03
C THR A 5 1.29 11.87 -8.72
N LEU A 6 0.50 11.57 -9.74
CA LEU A 6 -0.64 10.66 -9.64
C LEU A 6 -0.15 9.22 -9.77
N GLN A 7 -0.39 8.42 -8.73
CA GLN A 7 -0.12 6.98 -8.75
C GLN A 7 -1.36 6.24 -9.29
N LEU A 8 -1.28 5.73 -10.50
CA LEU A 8 -2.38 5.02 -11.16
C LEU A 8 -2.11 3.52 -11.16
N PHE A 9 -2.99 2.73 -10.54
CA PHE A 9 -2.86 1.27 -10.52
C PHE A 9 -3.83 0.62 -11.50
N SER A 10 -3.39 -0.42 -12.19
CA SER A 10 -4.26 -1.23 -13.04
C SER A 10 -3.80 -2.69 -13.10
N PRO A 11 -4.70 -3.61 -13.50
CA PRO A 11 -4.32 -4.98 -13.78
C PRO A 11 -3.19 -5.07 -14.81
N LEU A 12 -2.45 -6.18 -14.78
CA LEU A 12 -1.45 -6.48 -15.80
C LEU A 12 -2.05 -6.38 -17.21
N LYS A 13 -1.27 -5.85 -18.15
CA LYS A 13 -1.63 -5.68 -19.57
C LYS A 13 -2.75 -4.67 -19.86
N THR A 14 -3.25 -3.93 -18.86
CA THR A 14 -4.17 -2.82 -19.11
C THR A 14 -3.50 -1.73 -19.93
N LYS A 15 -4.17 -1.32 -21.01
CA LYS A 15 -3.77 -0.14 -21.80
C LYS A 15 -4.63 1.04 -21.39
N LEU A 16 -3.99 2.18 -21.16
CA LEU A 16 -4.71 3.41 -20.89
C LEU A 16 -5.50 3.83 -22.15
N PRO A 17 -6.73 4.35 -22.00
CA PRO A 17 -7.47 4.92 -23.11
C PRO A 17 -6.65 6.03 -23.79
N LYS A 18 -6.76 6.14 -25.13
CA LYS A 18 -6.02 7.15 -25.90
C LYS A 18 -6.24 8.56 -25.37
N TRP A 19 -7.49 8.92 -25.06
CA TRP A 19 -7.82 10.24 -24.52
C TRP A 19 -7.05 10.55 -23.24
N PHE A 20 -6.80 9.57 -22.37
CA PHE A 20 -6.09 9.78 -21.12
C PHE A 20 -4.59 9.91 -21.36
N ALA A 21 -4.05 9.07 -22.24
CA ALA A 21 -2.62 9.05 -22.55
C ALA A 21 -2.15 10.27 -23.37
N GLU A 22 -3.02 10.81 -24.22
CA GLU A 22 -2.73 11.97 -25.09
C GLU A 22 -3.08 13.31 -24.43
N TYR A 23 -3.86 13.30 -23.34
CA TYR A 23 -4.21 14.53 -22.62
C TYR A 23 -3.02 15.07 -21.83
N GLU A 24 -2.80 16.38 -21.92
CA GLU A 24 -1.72 17.06 -21.20
C GLU A 24 -2.14 17.34 -19.74
N TRP A 25 -1.99 16.30 -18.91
CA TRP A 25 -2.17 16.44 -17.47
C TRP A 25 -1.10 17.39 -16.92
N LYS A 26 -1.52 18.42 -16.17
CA LYS A 26 -0.61 19.36 -15.48
C LYS A 26 0.07 18.73 -14.24
N LEU A 27 0.26 17.42 -14.24
CA LEU A 27 0.81 16.60 -13.18
C LEU A 27 1.51 15.38 -13.79
N ASP A 28 2.48 14.81 -13.07
CA ASP A 28 3.18 13.61 -13.54
C ASP A 28 2.31 12.37 -13.24
N ILE A 29 2.20 11.42 -14.17
CA ILE A 29 1.41 10.20 -13.97
C ILE A 29 2.34 8.99 -14.00
N GLU A 30 2.30 8.21 -12.92
CA GLU A 30 2.97 6.92 -12.84
C GLU A 30 1.94 5.79 -12.91
N HIS A 31 1.96 5.04 -14.01
CA HIS A 31 1.09 3.89 -14.21
C HIS A 31 1.76 2.59 -13.76
N HIS A 32 1.19 1.95 -12.75
CA HIS A 32 1.67 0.70 -12.18
C HIS A 32 0.74 -0.45 -12.58
N LEU A 33 1.25 -1.33 -13.43
CA LEU A 33 0.59 -2.57 -13.81
C LEU A 33 0.95 -3.66 -12.81
N THR A 34 -0.03 -4.18 -12.08
CA THR A 34 0.21 -5.16 -11.02
C THR A 34 -0.93 -6.17 -10.90
N SER A 35 -0.64 -7.33 -10.31
CA SER A 35 -1.61 -8.38 -9.96
C SER A 35 -1.55 -8.73 -8.48
N TYR A 36 -0.96 -7.87 -7.64
CA TYR A 36 -0.81 -8.14 -6.22
C TYR A 36 -2.14 -8.09 -5.44
N LEU A 37 -3.18 -7.47 -6.00
CA LEU A 37 -4.56 -7.51 -5.51
C LEU A 37 -5.50 -7.64 -6.72
N PRO A 38 -6.69 -8.24 -6.55
CA PRO A 38 -7.73 -8.21 -7.57
C PRO A 38 -8.16 -6.77 -7.92
N SER A 39 -8.63 -6.55 -9.15
CA SER A 39 -8.98 -5.20 -9.64
C SER A 39 -10.06 -4.53 -8.81
N GLU A 40 -11.11 -5.27 -8.43
CA GLU A 40 -12.30 -4.73 -7.76
C GLU A 40 -12.18 -4.65 -6.23
N SER A 41 -11.22 -5.37 -5.63
CA SER A 41 -11.11 -5.46 -4.18
C SER A 41 -10.60 -4.14 -3.59
N GLY A 42 -11.30 -3.60 -2.59
CA GLY A 42 -10.88 -2.35 -1.93
C GLY A 42 -10.98 -1.12 -2.84
N ILE A 43 -11.93 -1.12 -3.78
CA ILE A 43 -12.30 0.03 -4.60
C ILE A 43 -13.58 0.66 -4.07
N MET A 44 -13.69 1.98 -4.16
CA MET A 44 -14.92 2.72 -3.86
C MET A 44 -15.25 3.71 -4.97
N GLU A 45 -16.54 4.00 -5.14
CA GLU A 45 -16.98 5.13 -5.96
C GLU A 45 -16.67 6.44 -5.22
N PHE A 46 -15.98 7.33 -5.90
CA PHE A 46 -15.76 8.71 -5.50
C PHE A 46 -16.59 9.61 -6.42
N GLU A 47 -17.54 10.31 -5.82
CA GLU A 47 -18.42 11.23 -6.54
C GLU A 47 -17.72 12.57 -6.73
N THR A 48 -17.68 13.02 -7.98
CA THR A 48 -17.35 14.40 -8.33
C THR A 48 -18.64 15.11 -8.75
N ASP A 49 -18.60 16.44 -8.88
CA ASP A 49 -19.76 17.23 -9.28
C ASP A 49 -20.37 16.81 -10.64
N GLN A 50 -19.62 16.10 -11.48
CA GLN A 50 -19.98 15.82 -12.87
C GLN A 50 -20.05 14.32 -13.19
N PHE A 51 -19.32 13.47 -12.48
CA PHE A 51 -19.25 12.03 -12.75
C PHE A 51 -18.72 11.26 -11.53
N LYS A 52 -18.90 9.94 -11.56
CA LYS A 52 -18.32 9.03 -10.56
C LYS A 52 -17.04 8.41 -11.10
N ILE A 53 -16.03 8.30 -10.24
CA ILE A 53 -14.79 7.57 -10.54
C ILE A 53 -14.53 6.50 -9.50
N ASN A 54 -13.87 5.43 -9.92
CA ASN A 54 -13.43 4.38 -9.00
C ASN A 54 -12.04 4.73 -8.46
N VAL A 55 -11.90 4.75 -7.14
CA VAL A 55 -10.63 5.00 -6.45
C VAL A 55 -10.35 3.92 -5.43
N SER A 56 -9.09 3.76 -5.06
CA SER A 56 -8.69 2.89 -3.95
C SER A 56 -9.31 3.41 -2.64
N THR A 57 -9.94 2.51 -1.90
CA THR A 57 -10.25 2.73 -0.48
C THR A 57 -8.96 3.02 0.30
N PRO A 58 -9.01 3.73 1.44
CA PRO A 58 -7.82 3.97 2.27
C PRO A 58 -7.05 2.69 2.61
N GLU A 59 -7.76 1.59 2.85
CA GLU A 59 -7.22 0.25 3.12
C GLU A 59 -6.40 -0.28 1.95
N ARG A 60 -6.88 -0.12 0.72
CA ARG A 60 -6.13 -0.51 -0.48
C ARG A 60 -4.99 0.48 -0.76
N ALA A 61 -5.25 1.77 -0.64
CA ALA A 61 -4.30 2.83 -0.97
C ALA A 61 -3.01 2.71 -0.14
N ILE A 62 -3.11 2.40 1.16
CA ILE A 62 -1.91 2.19 1.97
C ILE A 62 -1.13 0.93 1.54
N LEU A 63 -1.80 -0.14 1.11
CA LEU A 63 -1.11 -1.33 0.57
C LEU A 63 -0.43 -1.02 -0.77
N GLU A 64 -1.01 -0.13 -1.59
CA GLU A 64 -0.40 0.39 -2.82
C GLU A 64 0.87 1.19 -2.51
N CYS A 65 0.85 2.08 -1.51
CA CYS A 65 2.05 2.79 -1.05
C CYS A 65 3.17 1.82 -0.62
N LEU A 66 2.83 0.79 0.16
CA LEU A 66 3.79 -0.23 0.61
C LEU A 66 4.28 -1.13 -0.53
N LEU A 67 3.53 -1.25 -1.62
CA LEU A 67 4.00 -1.93 -2.83
C LEU A 67 5.11 -1.12 -3.50
N LEU A 68 4.99 0.21 -3.50
CA LEU A 68 5.94 1.14 -4.10
C LEU A 68 7.19 1.38 -3.23
N ALA A 69 7.09 1.21 -1.92
CA ALA A 69 8.22 1.40 -1.00
C ALA A 69 9.24 0.24 -1.02
N PRO A 70 10.54 0.49 -0.81
CA PRO A 70 11.20 1.81 -0.69
C PRO A 70 11.56 2.47 -2.03
N GLN A 71 11.28 1.83 -3.17
CA GLN A 71 11.84 2.25 -4.47
C GLN A 71 11.29 3.59 -4.97
N LYS A 72 10.00 3.84 -4.74
CA LYS A 72 9.28 5.02 -5.25
C LYS A 72 8.63 5.85 -4.15
N MET A 73 8.45 5.27 -2.96
CA MET A 73 7.93 5.97 -1.79
C MET A 73 8.83 5.61 -0.61
N ASP A 74 9.08 6.58 0.26
CA ASP A 74 9.89 6.36 1.44
C ASP A 74 9.12 5.55 2.50
N LEU A 75 9.84 4.74 3.26
CA LEU A 75 9.25 3.85 4.26
C LEU A 75 8.76 4.59 5.50
N VAL A 76 9.45 5.65 5.92
CA VAL A 76 9.05 6.51 7.04
C VAL A 76 7.86 7.37 6.63
N GLU A 77 7.83 7.88 5.41
CA GLU A 77 6.65 8.56 4.85
C GLU A 77 5.41 7.64 4.86
N CYS A 78 5.56 6.39 4.39
CA CYS A 78 4.46 5.41 4.44
C CYS A 78 3.99 5.13 5.88
N TYR A 79 4.91 5.12 6.86
CA TYR A 79 4.54 4.98 8.27
C TYR A 79 3.70 6.16 8.76
N HIS A 80 4.10 7.40 8.48
CA HIS A 80 3.34 8.58 8.87
C HIS A 80 1.97 8.67 8.18
N ILE A 81 1.86 8.23 6.92
CA ILE A 81 0.56 8.09 6.25
C ILE A 81 -0.29 7.10 7.05
N LEU A 82 0.22 5.90 7.37
CA LEU A 82 -0.52 4.90 8.13
C LEU A 82 -0.91 5.37 9.53
N GLU A 83 -0.04 6.12 10.20
CA GLU A 83 -0.28 6.73 11.51
C GLU A 83 -1.44 7.74 11.48
N GLY A 84 -1.67 8.41 10.35
CA GLY A 84 -2.84 9.26 10.14
C GLY A 84 -4.15 8.51 9.88
N LEU A 85 -4.09 7.21 9.56
CA LEU A 85 -5.25 6.40 9.17
C LEU A 85 -5.94 5.75 10.39
N VAL A 86 -6.52 6.58 11.25
CA VAL A 86 -7.18 6.13 12.49
C VAL A 86 -8.51 5.40 12.30
N ASN A 87 -9.08 5.42 11.08
CA ASN A 87 -10.44 4.93 10.78
C ASN A 87 -10.48 3.81 9.73
N LEU A 88 -9.40 3.04 9.56
CA LEU A 88 -9.42 1.89 8.64
C LEU A 88 -10.38 0.81 9.11
N LYS A 89 -11.07 0.17 8.17
CA LYS A 89 -12.02 -0.93 8.42
C LYS A 89 -11.24 -2.25 8.53
N PRO A 90 -11.14 -2.87 9.73
CA PRO A 90 -10.33 -4.08 9.92
C PRO A 90 -10.79 -5.25 9.04
N LYS A 91 -12.10 -5.40 8.85
CA LYS A 91 -12.67 -6.46 8.02
C LYS A 91 -12.14 -6.39 6.58
N LEU A 92 -12.19 -5.21 5.96
CA LEU A 92 -11.69 -5.02 4.60
C LEU A 92 -10.17 -5.20 4.54
N LEU A 93 -9.42 -4.69 5.52
CA LEU A 93 -7.97 -4.91 5.60
C LEU A 93 -7.62 -6.41 5.68
N ASN A 94 -8.29 -7.18 6.53
CA ASN A 94 -8.05 -8.62 6.65
C ASN A 94 -8.33 -9.32 5.30
N GLU A 95 -9.46 -9.01 4.65
CA GLU A 95 -9.80 -9.55 3.33
C GLU A 95 -8.72 -9.22 2.29
N LEU A 96 -8.27 -7.96 2.22
CA LEU A 96 -7.22 -7.52 1.31
C LEU A 96 -5.87 -8.18 1.60
N LEU A 97 -5.48 -8.28 2.87
CA LEU A 97 -4.20 -8.88 3.27
C LEU A 97 -4.15 -10.39 2.98
N VAL A 98 -5.27 -11.10 3.15
CA VAL A 98 -5.37 -12.53 2.84
C VAL A 98 -5.20 -12.79 1.34
N ILE A 99 -5.83 -11.99 0.49
CA ILE A 99 -5.76 -12.16 -0.98
C ILE A 99 -4.56 -11.43 -1.62
N CYS A 100 -3.80 -10.65 -0.84
CA CYS A 100 -2.65 -9.94 -1.34
C CYS A 100 -1.59 -10.92 -1.81
N GLY A 101 -1.15 -10.81 -3.07
CA GLY A 101 -0.08 -11.63 -3.66
C GLY A 101 1.34 -11.20 -3.28
N SER A 102 1.51 -10.06 -2.60
CA SER A 102 2.82 -9.53 -2.24
C SER A 102 3.19 -9.82 -0.78
N VAL A 103 4.10 -10.78 -0.58
CA VAL A 103 4.67 -11.09 0.75
C VAL A 103 5.28 -9.85 1.42
N LYS A 104 5.93 -8.99 0.61
CA LYS A 104 6.53 -7.72 1.07
C LYS A 104 5.48 -6.83 1.71
N VAL A 105 4.37 -6.59 1.01
CA VAL A 105 3.29 -5.71 1.45
C VAL A 105 2.65 -6.24 2.73
N ARG A 106 2.33 -7.54 2.80
CA ARG A 106 1.71 -8.15 3.99
C ARG A 106 2.59 -7.99 5.24
N ARG A 107 3.88 -8.32 5.13
CA ARG A 107 4.83 -8.19 6.25
C ARG A 107 5.03 -6.75 6.68
N LEU A 108 5.25 -5.86 5.71
CA LEU A 108 5.51 -4.46 6.00
C LEU A 108 4.27 -3.79 6.61
N PHE A 109 3.07 -4.05 6.08
CA PHE A 109 1.83 -3.53 6.64
C PHE A 109 1.64 -3.95 8.09
N LEU A 110 1.78 -5.24 8.41
CA LEU A 110 1.60 -5.73 9.78
C LEU A 110 2.68 -5.23 10.74
N TYR A 111 3.90 -4.98 10.25
CA TYR A 111 4.95 -4.34 11.03
C TYR A 111 4.56 -2.90 11.38
N LEU A 112 4.21 -2.10 10.38
CA LEU A 112 3.84 -0.70 10.58
C LEU A 112 2.56 -0.56 11.40
N ALA A 113 1.54 -1.38 11.15
CA ALA A 113 0.27 -1.35 11.88
C ALA A 113 0.45 -1.66 13.38
N HIS A 114 1.28 -2.65 13.75
CA HIS A 114 1.58 -2.88 15.16
C HIS A 114 2.42 -1.75 15.79
N LYS A 115 3.19 -1.03 14.97
CA LYS A 115 3.98 0.13 15.43
C LYS A 115 3.11 1.37 15.66
N THR A 116 2.04 1.59 14.87
CA THR A 116 1.13 2.74 15.08
C THR A 116 0.18 2.57 16.27
N ASN A 117 -0.04 1.34 16.73
CA ASN A 117 -0.84 1.01 17.91
C ASN A 117 -2.28 1.62 17.89
N HIS A 118 -2.90 1.72 16.71
CA HIS A 118 -4.30 2.14 16.61
C HIS A 118 -5.25 1.07 17.15
N GLN A 119 -6.42 1.48 17.65
CA GLN A 119 -7.42 0.55 18.17
C GLN A 119 -7.89 -0.48 17.13
N TRP A 120 -8.01 -0.08 15.87
CA TRP A 120 -8.45 -0.95 14.78
C TRP A 120 -7.49 -2.11 14.51
N VAL A 121 -6.21 -1.98 14.91
CA VAL A 121 -5.17 -2.99 14.72
C VAL A 121 -5.44 -4.25 15.53
N HIS A 122 -6.08 -4.12 16.71
CA HIS A 122 -6.46 -5.27 17.54
C HIS A 122 -7.50 -6.19 16.90
N PHE A 123 -8.16 -5.74 15.84
CA PHE A 123 -9.14 -6.52 15.08
C PHE A 123 -8.54 -7.14 13.81
N LEU A 124 -7.24 -6.96 13.57
CA LEU A 124 -6.54 -7.72 12.55
C LEU A 124 -6.43 -9.18 12.98
N GLU A 125 -6.37 -10.08 11.99
CA GLU A 125 -6.26 -11.52 12.18
C GLU A 125 -4.95 -12.03 11.53
N PRO A 126 -3.75 -11.71 12.06
CA PRO A 126 -2.47 -12.02 11.44
C PRO A 126 -2.25 -13.50 11.16
N GLU A 127 -2.86 -14.38 11.95
CA GLU A 127 -2.82 -15.83 11.80
C GLU A 127 -3.45 -16.33 10.48
N LYS A 128 -4.35 -15.55 9.88
CA LYS A 128 -4.95 -15.85 8.56
C LYS A 128 -4.08 -15.36 7.40
N ILE A 129 -3.06 -14.54 7.68
CA ILE A 129 -2.23 -13.88 6.68
C ILE A 129 -0.94 -14.69 6.50
N ASP A 130 -0.76 -15.29 5.33
CA ASP A 130 0.47 -16.01 5.01
C ASP A 130 1.65 -15.03 4.91
N LEU A 131 2.56 -15.01 5.89
CA LEU A 131 3.76 -14.19 5.81
C LEU A 131 4.81 -14.77 4.87
N GLY A 132 4.60 -15.93 4.25
CA GLY A 132 5.58 -16.60 3.41
C GLY A 132 6.83 -17.01 4.18
N LYS A 133 7.84 -17.50 3.45
CA LYS A 133 9.09 -18.01 4.03
C LYS A 133 10.29 -17.15 3.64
N GLY A 134 11.37 -17.26 4.43
CA GLY A 134 12.64 -16.58 4.17
C GLY A 134 12.64 -15.10 4.55
N ASN A 135 13.82 -14.55 4.77
CA ASN A 135 14.01 -13.16 5.19
C ASN A 135 13.89 -12.22 4.00
N ARG A 136 13.27 -11.06 4.21
CA ARG A 136 13.16 -9.99 3.20
C ARG A 136 13.95 -8.79 3.70
N MET A 137 14.97 -8.40 2.95
CA MET A 137 15.77 -7.23 3.27
C MET A 137 15.25 -6.04 2.46
N LEU A 138 14.69 -5.02 3.12
CA LEU A 138 14.28 -3.77 2.46
C LEU A 138 15.44 -2.78 2.33
N GLU A 139 16.44 -2.89 3.21
CA GLU A 139 17.65 -2.09 3.20
C GLU A 139 18.86 -2.93 3.64
N GLU A 140 20.01 -2.74 2.99
CA GLU A 140 21.24 -3.52 3.22
C GLU A 140 21.80 -3.41 4.65
N ARG A 141 21.58 -2.27 5.33
CA ARG A 141 22.06 -2.00 6.69
C ARG A 141 20.89 -1.77 7.67
N GLY A 142 19.81 -2.52 7.46
CA GLY A 142 18.61 -2.41 8.27
C GLY A 142 18.65 -3.17 9.61
N VAL A 143 17.67 -2.89 10.45
CA VAL A 143 17.36 -3.65 11.66
C VAL A 143 16.44 -4.81 11.30
N TYR A 144 16.83 -6.02 11.69
CA TYR A 144 16.03 -7.22 11.47
C TYR A 144 14.92 -7.34 12.52
N ILE A 145 13.67 -7.51 12.06
CA ILE A 145 12.48 -7.69 12.89
C ILE A 145 12.00 -9.16 12.75
N PRO A 146 12.34 -10.04 13.71
CA PRO A 146 12.09 -11.48 13.59
C PRO A 146 10.61 -11.83 13.42
N LYS A 147 9.71 -11.10 14.09
CA LYS A 147 8.24 -11.32 14.04
C LYS A 147 7.69 -11.31 12.61
N TYR A 148 8.29 -10.53 11.71
CA TYR A 148 7.84 -10.39 10.32
C TYR A 148 8.84 -10.90 9.30
N LEU A 149 9.98 -11.45 9.74
CA LEU A 149 11.07 -11.89 8.86
C LEU A 149 11.50 -10.76 7.88
N LEU A 150 11.61 -9.54 8.39
CA LEU A 150 11.81 -8.32 7.60
C LEU A 150 12.99 -7.52 8.17
N SER A 151 13.91 -7.07 7.32
CA SER A 151 14.90 -6.05 7.68
C SER A 151 14.42 -4.69 7.18
N VAL A 152 14.31 -3.72 8.08
CA VAL A 152 13.81 -2.35 7.81
C VAL A 152 14.90 -1.31 8.10
N PRO A 153 14.81 -0.10 7.54
CA PRO A 153 15.72 0.99 7.91
C PRO A 153 15.77 1.25 9.40
N LYS A 154 16.97 1.59 9.90
CA LYS A 154 17.15 1.90 11.31
C LYS A 154 16.27 3.07 11.76
N GLU A 155 16.15 4.10 10.93
CA GLU A 155 15.27 5.24 11.17
C GLU A 155 13.82 4.79 11.44
N LEU A 156 13.27 3.91 10.58
CA LEU A 156 11.94 3.35 10.78
C LEU A 156 11.87 2.45 12.02
N ALA A 157 12.92 1.72 12.34
CA ALA A 157 12.97 0.87 13.53
C ALA A 157 12.91 1.66 14.83
N ASP A 158 13.61 2.81 14.87
CA ASP A 158 13.82 3.63 16.07
C ASP A 158 12.67 4.62 16.37
N LEU A 159 11.74 4.83 15.43
CA LEU A 159 10.51 5.64 15.64
C LEU A 159 9.64 5.12 16.81
#